data_AF-A0A7Y7N9M1-F1
#
_entry.id   AF-A0A7Y7N9M1-F1
#
_cell.length_a   1.000
_cell.length_b   1.000
_cell.length_c   1.000
_cell.angle_alpha   90.00
_cell.angle_beta   90.00
_cell.angle_gamma   90.00
#
_symmetry.space_group_name_H-M   'P 1'
#
loop_
_entity.id
_entity.type
_entity.pdbx_description
1 polymer ?
#
loop_
_entity_poly.entity_id
_entity_poly.type
_entity_poly.pdbx_seq_one_letter_code
_entity_poly.pdbx_strand_id
1 'polypeptide(L)'
;MNVSITAGQSTAEYRKTTKLVKFVIVLLATLLVTTGPLFAATAATFVPGTAQTTSGVEVHVFNRTVAVFRGTYMGVSAAERAERAENVLSRKLSRGGEGKVTLQAVPEGYTVMLDGAMVFFLVQGDVDSLRQETLQEASANVSAAIERVAREVREANDMSAMLRAAGVATLATVILFFAFALVRRGRSWIGNRLTELAHGYSEKLSLGGTALLHRDRIIQTVNNVVSLLHWLFIAFLLFNWLSFVLSCFPYTRPWGEQLTTYLLDLAKSASVSLLNAIPGLIVAVLIFFAARLFTRLLNGIFDRIEQHNLSVAGLDQDTVRPTRRLVSAGVWLFALVMAYPYLPGSHTEAFKGLSVLIGLMVSLGATSVVGQAASGLILMYTRTLRPGEYVQIQESQGTVVEVGLFSTRIRTGLGEELTIPSSLIIGNITRNYSRTVKGPGYVLDATVTIGYDAPWRQVHAMLTEAACRTPYKAPVRQ
;
A
#
# COMPACT_ATOMS: atom_id res chain seq x y z
N MET A 1 60.38 -39.52 -19.54
CA MET A 1 58.98 -39.96 -19.69
C MET A 1 58.11 -38.72 -19.66
N ASN A 2 57.37 -38.50 -20.75
CA ASN A 2 56.47 -37.37 -20.98
C ASN A 2 55.07 -37.61 -20.35
N VAL A 3 54.24 -36.55 -20.35
CA VAL A 3 52.74 -36.51 -20.27
C VAL A 3 52.16 -36.40 -18.84
N SER A 4 51.20 -35.52 -18.45
CA SER A 4 50.62 -34.28 -19.00
C SER A 4 49.60 -33.68 -17.99
N ILE A 5 49.63 -32.36 -17.83
CA ILE A 5 48.53 -31.38 -17.68
C ILE A 5 47.14 -31.88 -17.19
N THR A 6 46.71 -31.38 -16.01
CA THR A 6 45.29 -31.26 -15.60
C THR A 6 44.95 -29.80 -15.23
N ALA A 7 45.44 -28.82 -15.99
CA ALA A 7 45.17 -27.39 -15.77
C ALA A 7 43.87 -26.88 -16.44
N GLY A 8 43.12 -27.74 -17.13
CA GLY A 8 41.97 -27.34 -17.96
C GLY A 8 40.60 -27.32 -17.28
N GLN A 9 40.41 -28.02 -16.15
CA GLN A 9 39.08 -28.16 -15.53
C GLN A 9 38.75 -27.02 -14.53
N SER A 10 39.75 -26.54 -13.77
CA SER A 10 39.58 -25.46 -12.77
C SER A 10 39.28 -24.10 -13.41
N THR A 11 39.89 -23.78 -14.55
CA THR A 11 39.71 -22.49 -15.23
C THR A 11 38.33 -22.35 -15.90
N ALA A 12 37.74 -23.45 -16.36
CA ALA A 12 36.41 -23.46 -16.98
C ALA A 12 35.29 -23.28 -15.94
N GLU A 13 35.42 -23.93 -14.77
CA GLU A 13 34.46 -23.83 -13.68
C GLU A 13 34.52 -22.44 -13.02
N TYR A 14 35.73 -21.91 -12.80
CA TYR A 14 35.99 -20.54 -12.33
C TYR A 14 35.42 -19.46 -13.27
N ARG A 15 35.55 -19.64 -14.58
CA ARG A 15 35.00 -18.71 -15.58
C ARG A 15 33.48 -18.79 -15.65
N LYS A 16 32.88 -19.96 -15.38
CA LYS A 16 31.42 -20.15 -15.33
C LYS A 16 30.80 -19.47 -14.12
N THR A 17 31.34 -19.66 -12.92
CA THR A 17 30.84 -19.01 -11.69
C THR A 17 31.00 -17.49 -11.75
N THR A 18 32.14 -16.99 -12.23
CA THR A 18 32.35 -15.54 -12.39
C THR A 18 31.40 -14.91 -13.39
N LYS A 19 31.10 -15.60 -14.51
CA LYS A 19 30.07 -15.16 -15.46
C LYS A 19 28.67 -15.20 -14.86
N LEU A 20 28.36 -16.21 -14.04
CA LEU A 20 27.07 -16.34 -13.37
C LEU A 20 26.82 -15.20 -12.37
N VAL A 21 27.82 -14.86 -11.55
CA VAL A 21 27.71 -13.75 -10.59
C VAL A 21 27.58 -12.41 -11.29
N LYS A 22 28.41 -12.14 -12.30
CA LYS A 22 28.28 -10.93 -13.13
C LYS A 22 26.93 -10.88 -13.85
N PHE A 23 26.45 -12.01 -14.38
CA PHE A 23 25.13 -12.10 -15.00
C PHE A 23 24.00 -11.82 -14.02
N VAL A 24 24.06 -12.35 -12.79
CA VAL A 24 23.05 -12.12 -11.75
C VAL A 24 23.07 -10.67 -11.25
N ILE A 25 24.25 -10.05 -11.08
CA ILE A 25 24.37 -8.64 -10.71
C ILE A 25 23.86 -7.74 -11.84
N VAL A 26 24.19 -8.06 -13.10
CA VAL A 26 23.69 -7.31 -14.28
C VAL A 26 22.18 -7.52 -14.46
N LEU A 27 21.66 -8.72 -14.21
CA LEU A 27 20.22 -9.02 -14.22
C LEU A 27 19.50 -8.24 -13.14
N LEU A 28 20.01 -8.20 -11.90
CA LEU A 28 19.45 -7.40 -10.80
C LEU A 28 19.52 -5.90 -11.09
N ALA A 29 20.63 -5.42 -11.65
CA ALA A 29 20.78 -4.01 -12.04
C ALA A 29 19.84 -3.64 -13.19
N THR A 30 19.65 -4.52 -14.18
CA THR A 30 18.68 -4.30 -15.28
C THR A 30 17.23 -4.44 -14.83
N LEU A 31 16.94 -5.29 -13.83
CA LEU A 31 15.61 -5.37 -13.20
C LEU A 31 15.28 -4.11 -12.38
N LEU A 32 16.28 -3.50 -11.72
CA LEU A 32 16.12 -2.23 -10.99
C LEU A 32 15.96 -1.02 -11.92
N VAL A 33 16.58 -1.05 -13.10
CA VAL A 33 16.55 0.06 -14.07
C VAL A 33 15.32 -0.02 -15.00
N THR A 34 14.75 -1.21 -15.23
CA THR A 34 13.54 -1.36 -16.05
C THR A 34 12.23 -1.12 -15.30
N THR A 35 12.26 -0.89 -13.99
CA THR A 35 11.09 -0.50 -13.17
C THR A 35 10.91 1.02 -13.03
N GLY A 36 10.99 1.75 -14.14
CA GLY A 36 10.53 3.13 -14.25
C GLY A 36 10.63 3.64 -15.69
N PRO A 37 9.55 4.13 -16.35
CA PRO A 37 8.19 4.39 -15.90
C PRO A 37 7.15 3.48 -16.60
N LEU A 38 6.49 2.60 -15.84
CA LEU A 38 5.18 2.01 -16.22
C LEU A 38 4.02 2.58 -15.38
N PHE A 39 4.27 3.66 -14.64
CA PHE A 39 3.25 4.46 -13.99
C PHE A 39 2.75 5.55 -14.93
N ALA A 40 2.18 5.14 -16.06
CA ALA A 40 1.41 6.00 -16.94
C ALA A 40 0.33 5.14 -17.61
N ALA A 41 -0.67 4.76 -16.83
CA ALA A 41 -1.87 4.11 -17.36
C ALA A 41 -3.09 4.69 -16.67
N THR A 42 -3.71 5.63 -17.41
CA THR A 42 -5.15 5.90 -17.46
C THR A 42 -5.83 6.20 -16.12
N ALA A 43 -5.75 7.46 -15.72
CA ALA A 43 -6.89 8.11 -15.09
C ALA A 43 -8.01 8.20 -16.15
N ALA A 44 -8.78 7.13 -16.30
CA ALA A 44 -10.09 7.24 -16.91
C ALA A 44 -10.92 8.12 -15.97
N THR A 45 -11.16 9.37 -16.37
CA THR A 45 -12.16 10.23 -15.76
C THR A 45 -13.48 9.48 -15.81
N PHE A 46 -13.85 8.88 -14.68
CA PHE A 46 -15.21 8.43 -14.43
C PHE A 46 -16.07 9.68 -14.37
N VAL A 47 -16.59 10.08 -15.53
CA VAL A 47 -17.77 10.95 -15.58
C VAL A 47 -18.88 10.06 -15.03
N PRO A 48 -19.50 10.35 -13.87
CA PRO A 48 -20.72 9.69 -13.52
C PRO A 48 -21.70 10.06 -14.63
N GLY A 49 -21.93 9.13 -15.55
CA GLY A 49 -23.06 9.20 -16.45
C GLY A 49 -24.27 9.38 -15.54
N THR A 50 -24.93 10.52 -15.67
CA THR A 50 -26.26 10.74 -15.13
C THR A 50 -27.17 9.71 -15.75
N ALA A 51 -27.15 8.50 -15.19
CA ALA A 51 -28.22 7.54 -15.34
C ALA A 51 -29.43 8.26 -14.74
N GLN A 52 -30.28 8.80 -15.61
CA GLN A 52 -31.62 9.19 -15.23
C GLN A 52 -32.31 7.92 -14.73
N THR A 53 -32.24 7.68 -13.43
CA THR A 53 -33.22 6.86 -12.75
C THR A 53 -34.55 7.53 -12.99
N THR A 54 -35.39 6.94 -13.84
CA THR A 54 -36.84 7.10 -13.74
C THR A 54 -37.24 6.56 -12.37
N SER A 55 -37.04 7.38 -11.34
CA SER A 55 -37.36 7.05 -9.96
C SER A 55 -38.88 6.89 -9.90
N GLY A 56 -39.34 5.63 -9.87
CA GLY A 56 -40.73 5.34 -9.60
C GLY A 56 -41.11 5.88 -8.23
N VAL A 57 -42.38 6.26 -8.08
CA VAL A 57 -42.96 6.65 -6.80
C VAL A 57 -43.49 5.37 -6.14
N GLU A 58 -42.91 5.03 -4.99
CA GLU A 58 -43.32 3.88 -4.20
C GLU A 58 -44.65 4.17 -3.48
N VAL A 59 -45.52 3.16 -3.45
CA VAL A 59 -46.78 3.16 -2.70
C VAL A 59 -46.53 2.38 -1.42
N HIS A 60 -46.59 3.05 -0.27
CA HIS A 60 -46.33 2.45 1.02
C HIS A 60 -47.60 2.23 1.84
N VAL A 61 -47.73 1.03 2.40
CA VAL A 61 -48.79 0.68 3.34
C VAL A 61 -48.19 -0.14 4.47
N PHE A 62 -48.39 0.27 5.72
CA PHE A 62 -47.88 -0.47 6.90
C PHE A 62 -46.37 -0.75 6.83
N ASN A 63 -45.57 0.25 6.48
CA ASN A 63 -44.10 0.15 6.31
C ASN A 63 -43.64 -0.86 5.23
N ARG A 64 -44.53 -1.25 4.29
CA ARG A 64 -44.17 -2.05 3.11
C ARG A 64 -44.51 -1.32 1.82
N THR A 65 -43.62 -1.44 0.84
CA THR A 65 -43.88 -1.03 -0.54
C THR A 65 -44.77 -2.08 -1.21
N VAL A 66 -45.95 -1.67 -1.70
CA VAL A 66 -46.94 -2.56 -2.33
C VAL A 66 -47.00 -2.41 -3.85
N ALA A 67 -46.62 -1.25 -4.38
CA ALA A 67 -46.55 -0.95 -5.80
C ALA A 67 -45.54 0.18 -6.05
N VAL A 68 -45.10 0.32 -7.31
CA VAL A 68 -44.24 1.42 -7.75
C VAL A 68 -44.86 2.02 -9.00
N PHE A 69 -45.26 3.28 -8.96
CA PHE A 69 -45.83 3.98 -10.11
C PHE A 69 -44.77 4.80 -10.82
N ARG A 70 -44.73 4.73 -12.15
CA ARG A 70 -43.72 5.41 -12.97
C ARG A 70 -44.38 6.29 -14.03
N GLY A 71 -45.58 5.93 -14.50
CA GLY A 71 -46.30 6.63 -15.56
C GLY A 71 -47.42 7.55 -15.07
N THR A 72 -47.81 8.50 -15.92
CA THR A 72 -49.07 9.24 -15.81
C THR A 72 -50.22 8.39 -16.34
N TYR A 73 -51.39 8.49 -15.70
CA TYR A 73 -52.60 7.81 -16.16
C TYR A 73 -53.81 8.76 -16.10
N MET A 74 -54.56 8.89 -17.20
CA MET A 74 -55.74 9.77 -17.28
C MET A 74 -55.46 11.21 -16.81
N GLY A 75 -54.26 11.74 -17.11
CA GLY A 75 -53.83 13.08 -16.69
C GLY A 75 -53.35 13.19 -15.24
N VAL A 76 -53.34 12.10 -14.47
CA VAL A 76 -52.88 12.06 -13.06
C VAL A 76 -51.42 11.62 -13.00
N SER A 77 -50.59 12.35 -12.25
CA SER A 77 -49.18 12.04 -12.03
C SER A 77 -48.97 10.75 -11.22
N ALA A 78 -47.80 10.10 -11.37
CA ALA A 78 -47.46 8.92 -10.58
C ALA A 78 -47.51 9.19 -9.07
N ALA A 79 -47.09 10.38 -8.64
CA ALA A 79 -47.12 10.81 -7.24
C ALA A 79 -48.55 10.93 -6.69
N GLU A 80 -49.45 11.62 -7.42
CA GLU A 80 -50.85 11.72 -7.03
C GLU A 80 -51.57 10.37 -7.03
N ARG A 81 -51.23 9.49 -7.98
CA ARG A 81 -51.74 8.11 -8.01
C ARG A 81 -51.29 7.35 -6.77
N ALA A 82 -50.03 7.50 -6.36
CA ALA A 82 -49.48 6.83 -5.18
C ALA A 82 -50.19 7.30 -3.91
N GLU A 83 -50.30 8.62 -3.69
CA GLU A 83 -50.99 9.20 -2.55
C GLU A 83 -52.46 8.72 -2.45
N ARG A 84 -53.18 8.67 -3.57
CA ARG A 84 -54.56 8.15 -3.61
C ARG A 84 -54.60 6.66 -3.26
N ALA A 85 -53.70 5.86 -3.81
CA ALA A 85 -53.61 4.43 -3.54
C ALA A 85 -53.31 4.15 -2.05
N GLU A 86 -52.35 4.87 -1.46
CA GLU A 86 -52.02 4.77 -0.03
C GLU A 86 -53.21 5.11 0.87
N ASN A 87 -53.92 6.20 0.57
CA ASN A 87 -55.09 6.63 1.32
C ASN A 87 -56.26 5.63 1.24
N VAL A 88 -56.49 5.03 0.06
CA VAL A 88 -57.55 4.03 -0.13
C VAL A 88 -57.18 2.71 0.55
N LEU A 89 -55.94 2.24 0.37
CA LEU A 89 -55.45 1.00 0.99
C LEU A 89 -55.45 1.09 2.52
N SER A 90 -54.85 2.13 3.08
CA SER A 90 -54.78 2.33 4.53
C SER A 90 -56.18 2.34 5.17
N ARG A 91 -57.13 3.07 4.57
CA ARG A 91 -58.51 3.14 5.06
C ARG A 91 -59.23 1.80 4.96
N LYS A 92 -59.07 1.06 3.86
CA LYS A 92 -59.72 -0.23 3.68
C LYS A 92 -59.16 -1.30 4.60
N LEU A 93 -57.84 -1.41 4.70
CA LEU A 93 -57.17 -2.37 5.56
C LEU A 93 -57.47 -2.11 7.04
N SER A 94 -57.60 -0.83 7.44
CA SER A 94 -57.97 -0.47 8.82
C SER A 94 -59.41 -0.84 9.19
N ARG A 95 -60.33 -0.93 8.22
CA ARG A 95 -61.73 -1.33 8.46
C ARG A 95 -61.90 -2.85 8.65
N GLY A 96 -60.89 -3.63 8.31
CA GLY A 96 -60.95 -5.09 8.29
C GLY A 96 -61.66 -5.65 7.06
N GLY A 97 -61.39 -6.92 6.76
CA GLY A 97 -61.89 -7.62 5.57
C GLY A 97 -61.14 -8.92 5.32
N GLU A 98 -61.54 -9.69 4.31
CA GLU A 98 -60.84 -10.92 3.88
C GLU A 98 -59.46 -10.62 3.29
N GLY A 99 -59.19 -9.38 2.87
CA GLY A 99 -57.92 -8.99 2.29
C GLY A 99 -57.67 -9.66 0.94
N LYS A 100 -58.73 -10.11 0.27
CA LYS A 100 -58.64 -10.84 -0.99
C LYS A 100 -58.45 -9.84 -2.12
N VAL A 101 -57.37 -10.00 -2.87
CA VAL A 101 -57.07 -9.15 -4.02
C VAL A 101 -57.57 -9.83 -5.29
N THR A 102 -58.30 -9.10 -6.12
CA THR A 102 -58.73 -9.57 -7.44
C THR A 102 -58.24 -8.60 -8.50
N LEU A 103 -57.65 -9.16 -9.55
CA LEU A 103 -57.17 -8.41 -10.70
C LEU A 103 -58.20 -8.50 -11.83
N GLN A 104 -58.66 -7.36 -12.33
CA GLN A 104 -59.54 -7.29 -13.49
C GLN A 104 -58.77 -6.68 -14.66
N ALA A 105 -58.66 -7.42 -15.77
CA ALA A 105 -57.98 -6.95 -16.97
C ALA A 105 -58.80 -5.83 -17.66
N VAL A 106 -58.11 -4.79 -18.12
CA VAL A 106 -58.65 -3.62 -18.81
C VAL A 106 -57.72 -3.31 -20.01
N PRO A 107 -58.17 -2.68 -21.11
CA PRO A 107 -57.32 -2.49 -22.30
C PRO A 107 -55.95 -1.83 -22.06
N GLU A 108 -55.82 -1.01 -21.02
CA GLU A 108 -54.59 -0.27 -20.68
C GLU A 108 -53.84 -0.85 -19.47
N GLY A 109 -54.32 -1.96 -18.90
CA GLY A 109 -53.63 -2.70 -17.84
C GLY A 109 -54.55 -3.49 -16.91
N TYR A 110 -54.35 -3.37 -15.60
CA TYR A 110 -55.13 -4.10 -14.59
C TYR A 110 -55.74 -3.17 -13.55
N THR A 111 -57.01 -3.39 -13.23
CA THR A 111 -57.65 -2.82 -12.04
C THR A 111 -57.35 -3.71 -10.86
N VAL A 112 -56.74 -3.14 -9.82
CA VAL A 112 -56.49 -3.83 -8.56
C VAL A 112 -57.67 -3.58 -7.62
N MET A 113 -58.36 -4.65 -7.23
CA MET A 113 -59.50 -4.60 -6.30
C MET A 113 -59.15 -5.32 -5.00
N LEU A 114 -59.56 -4.75 -3.87
CA LEU A 114 -59.42 -5.33 -2.53
C LEU A 114 -60.82 -5.54 -1.94
N ASP A 115 -61.16 -6.78 -1.62
CA ASP A 115 -62.46 -7.20 -1.11
C ASP A 115 -63.63 -6.68 -1.99
N GLY A 116 -63.47 -6.83 -3.31
CA GLY A 116 -64.50 -6.45 -4.30
C GLY A 116 -64.61 -4.95 -4.58
N ALA A 117 -63.72 -4.12 -4.04
CA ALA A 117 -63.71 -2.68 -4.27
C ALA A 117 -62.39 -2.22 -4.88
N MET A 118 -62.49 -1.33 -5.87
CA MET A 118 -61.33 -0.79 -6.57
C MET A 118 -60.39 -0.02 -5.63
N VAL A 119 -59.09 -0.26 -5.75
CA VAL A 119 -58.03 0.46 -5.04
C VAL A 119 -57.28 1.40 -5.97
N PHE A 120 -56.71 0.88 -7.07
CA PHE A 120 -56.00 1.67 -8.08
C PHE A 120 -55.89 0.90 -9.41
N PHE A 121 -55.46 1.60 -10.47
CA PHE A 121 -55.12 1.02 -11.77
C PHE A 121 -53.61 0.87 -11.92
N LEU A 122 -53.15 -0.27 -12.42
CA LEU A 122 -51.77 -0.54 -12.81
C LEU A 122 -51.67 -0.52 -14.33
N VAL A 123 -50.78 0.30 -14.87
CA VAL A 123 -50.64 0.48 -16.33
C VAL A 123 -49.30 -0.03 -16.84
N GLN A 124 -49.21 -0.26 -18.16
CA GLN A 124 -47.97 -0.67 -18.83
C GLN A 124 -46.78 0.27 -18.50
N GLY A 125 -47.04 1.57 -18.34
CA GLY A 125 -46.03 2.56 -17.98
C GLY A 125 -45.48 2.44 -16.56
N ASP A 126 -46.07 1.62 -15.69
CA ASP A 126 -45.57 1.37 -14.33
C ASP A 126 -44.59 0.19 -14.26
N VAL A 127 -44.47 -0.60 -15.32
CA VAL A 127 -43.62 -1.80 -15.37
C VAL A 127 -42.14 -1.42 -15.42
N ASP A 128 -41.29 -2.15 -14.70
CA ASP A 128 -39.84 -1.93 -14.71
C ASP A 128 -39.20 -2.51 -15.98
N SER A 129 -38.96 -1.64 -16.97
CA SER A 129 -38.33 -2.02 -18.24
C SER A 129 -36.86 -2.43 -18.07
N LEU A 130 -36.17 -2.01 -17.01
CA LEU A 130 -34.78 -2.39 -16.75
C LEU A 130 -34.67 -3.83 -16.23
N ARG A 131 -35.72 -4.31 -15.55
CA ARG A 131 -35.80 -5.69 -15.05
C ARG A 131 -36.43 -6.67 -16.03
N GLN A 132 -36.84 -6.21 -17.22
CA GLN A 132 -37.60 -7.00 -18.19
C GLN A 132 -38.88 -7.62 -17.60
N GLU A 133 -39.46 -6.97 -16.59
CA GLU A 133 -40.68 -7.43 -15.93
C GLU A 133 -41.87 -7.32 -16.91
N THR A 134 -42.82 -8.24 -16.85
CA THR A 134 -44.06 -8.15 -17.65
C THR A 134 -45.18 -7.47 -16.86
N LEU A 135 -46.16 -6.87 -17.52
CA LEU A 135 -47.30 -6.25 -16.82
C LEU A 135 -48.11 -7.26 -15.99
N GLN A 136 -48.17 -8.52 -16.43
CA GLN A 136 -48.81 -9.60 -15.68
C GLN A 136 -48.00 -10.01 -14.45
N GLU A 137 -46.68 -10.04 -14.57
CA GLU A 137 -45.79 -10.30 -13.43
C GLU A 137 -45.84 -9.16 -12.40
N ALA A 138 -45.80 -7.91 -12.86
CA ALA A 138 -45.95 -6.74 -12.02
C ALA A 138 -47.31 -6.74 -11.29
N SER A 139 -48.41 -7.06 -11.97
CA SER A 139 -49.74 -7.12 -11.33
C SER A 139 -49.85 -8.27 -10.33
N ALA A 140 -49.24 -9.43 -10.61
CA ALA A 140 -49.15 -10.54 -9.66
C ALA A 140 -48.30 -10.19 -8.43
N ASN A 141 -47.17 -9.53 -8.62
CA ASN A 141 -46.30 -9.05 -7.54
C ASN A 141 -47.03 -8.05 -6.64
N VAL A 142 -47.74 -7.09 -7.23
CA VAL A 142 -48.59 -6.13 -6.51
C VAL A 142 -49.70 -6.83 -5.74
N SER A 143 -50.39 -7.80 -6.35
CA SER A 143 -51.43 -8.59 -5.69
C SER A 143 -50.88 -9.33 -4.47
N ALA A 144 -49.76 -10.04 -4.63
CA ALA A 144 -49.11 -10.77 -3.55
C ALA A 144 -48.62 -9.84 -2.43
N ALA A 145 -48.13 -8.64 -2.77
CA ALA A 145 -47.70 -7.63 -1.81
C ALA A 145 -48.88 -7.09 -0.99
N ILE A 146 -49.99 -6.74 -1.63
CA ILE A 146 -51.19 -6.25 -0.94
C ILE A 146 -51.80 -7.34 -0.06
N GLU A 147 -51.90 -8.59 -0.54
CA GLU A 147 -52.37 -9.72 0.27
C GLU A 147 -51.48 -9.99 1.48
N ARG A 148 -50.16 -9.85 1.32
CA ARG A 148 -49.21 -9.98 2.44
C ARG A 148 -49.47 -8.89 3.49
N VAL A 149 -49.58 -7.64 3.07
CA VAL A 149 -49.91 -6.53 3.99
C VAL A 149 -51.27 -6.75 4.66
N ALA A 150 -52.27 -7.25 3.93
CA ALA A 150 -53.58 -7.54 4.50
C ALA A 150 -53.54 -8.63 5.58
N ARG A 151 -52.74 -9.69 5.39
CA ARG A 151 -52.48 -10.70 6.43
C ARG A 151 -51.79 -10.10 7.65
N GLU A 152 -50.78 -9.25 7.43
CA GLU A 152 -50.03 -8.60 8.51
C GLU A 152 -50.89 -7.64 9.33
N VAL A 153 -51.77 -6.87 8.68
CA VAL A 153 -52.74 -6.01 9.37
C VAL A 153 -53.74 -6.84 10.18
N ARG A 154 -54.16 -8.00 9.67
CA ARG A 154 -55.03 -8.92 10.43
C ARG A 154 -54.31 -9.51 11.64
N GLU A 155 -53.07 -9.97 11.47
CA GLU A 155 -52.22 -10.43 12.58
C GLU A 155 -52.03 -9.33 13.64
N ALA A 156 -51.86 -8.07 13.22
CA ALA A 156 -51.72 -6.94 14.13
C ALA A 156 -52.98 -6.66 14.96
N ASN A 157 -54.16 -6.97 14.40
CA ASN A 157 -55.44 -6.81 15.08
C ASN A 157 -55.87 -8.06 15.87
N ASP A 158 -55.15 -9.18 15.75
CA ASP A 158 -55.41 -10.41 16.51
C ASP A 158 -54.60 -10.45 17.82
N MET A 159 -55.30 -10.30 18.94
CA MET A 159 -54.72 -10.33 20.29
C MET A 159 -53.94 -11.63 20.56
N SER A 160 -54.40 -12.76 20.03
CA SER A 160 -53.74 -14.06 20.25
C SER A 160 -52.41 -14.15 19.49
N ALA A 161 -52.35 -13.58 18.28
CA ALA A 161 -51.13 -13.47 17.49
C ALA A 161 -50.11 -12.54 18.17
N MET A 162 -50.56 -11.40 18.71
CA MET A 162 -49.69 -10.48 19.45
C MET A 162 -49.10 -11.11 20.72
N LEU A 163 -49.89 -11.89 21.47
CA LEU A 163 -49.39 -12.61 22.65
C LEU A 163 -48.35 -13.67 22.30
N ARG A 164 -48.54 -14.41 21.20
CA ARG A 164 -47.54 -15.36 20.69
C ARG A 164 -46.26 -14.65 20.27
N ALA A 165 -46.37 -13.53 19.55
CA ALA A 165 -45.21 -12.72 19.16
C ALA A 165 -44.45 -12.18 20.38
N ALA A 166 -45.15 -11.70 21.41
CA ALA A 166 -44.55 -11.28 22.68
C ALA A 166 -43.87 -12.45 23.42
N GLY A 167 -44.47 -13.64 23.41
CA GLY A 167 -43.86 -14.86 23.96
C GLY A 167 -42.56 -15.26 23.26
N VAL A 168 -42.53 -15.17 21.93
CA VAL A 168 -41.31 -15.46 21.15
C VAL A 168 -40.24 -14.38 21.38
N ALA A 169 -40.62 -13.11 21.43
CA ALA A 169 -39.69 -12.00 21.69
C ALA A 169 -39.09 -12.05 23.11
N THR A 170 -39.88 -12.43 24.12
CA THR A 170 -39.39 -12.62 25.49
C THR A 170 -38.43 -13.81 25.57
N LEU A 171 -38.75 -14.94 24.93
CA LEU A 171 -37.83 -16.08 24.82
C LEU A 171 -36.51 -15.69 24.14
N ALA A 172 -36.55 -14.95 23.04
CA ALA A 172 -35.35 -14.48 22.34
C ALA A 172 -34.49 -13.55 23.22
N THR A 173 -35.13 -12.72 24.05
CA THR A 173 -34.45 -11.84 25.02
C THR A 173 -33.76 -12.65 26.13
N VAL A 174 -34.40 -13.72 26.61
CA VAL A 174 -33.80 -14.66 27.57
C VAL A 174 -32.60 -15.37 26.94
N ILE A 175 -32.72 -15.85 25.70
CA ILE A 175 -31.61 -16.48 24.97
C ILE A 175 -30.44 -15.50 24.80
N LEU A 176 -30.70 -14.23 24.45
CA LEU A 176 -29.67 -13.20 24.34
C LEU A 176 -28.95 -12.98 25.68
N PHE A 177 -29.69 -12.96 26.79
CA PHE A 177 -29.09 -12.81 28.13
C PHE A 177 -28.14 -13.97 28.45
N PHE A 178 -28.55 -15.22 28.17
CA PHE A 178 -27.68 -16.39 28.32
C PHE A 178 -26.47 -16.35 27.37
N ALA A 179 -26.65 -15.92 26.12
CA ALA A 179 -25.56 -15.74 25.17
C ALA A 179 -24.55 -14.70 25.67
N PHE A 180 -25.02 -13.57 26.21
CA PHE A 180 -24.17 -12.54 26.80
C PHE A 180 -23.38 -13.08 28.00
N ALA A 181 -24.03 -13.84 28.89
CA ALA A 181 -23.38 -14.49 30.03
C ALA A 181 -22.29 -15.48 29.57
N LEU A 182 -22.56 -16.27 28.53
CA LEU A 182 -21.60 -17.22 27.95
C LEU A 182 -20.40 -16.49 27.33
N VAL A 183 -20.64 -15.41 26.57
CA VAL A 183 -19.61 -14.60 25.93
C VAL A 183 -18.73 -13.89 26.97
N ARG A 184 -19.32 -13.37 28.05
CA ARG A 184 -18.57 -12.78 29.18
C ARG A 184 -17.73 -13.82 29.91
N ARG A 185 -18.26 -15.03 30.11
CA ARG A 185 -17.53 -16.14 30.74
C ARG A 185 -16.38 -16.63 29.85
N GLY A 186 -16.61 -16.75 28.54
CA GLY A 186 -15.57 -17.08 27.56
C GLY A 186 -14.45 -16.05 27.54
N ARG A 187 -14.76 -14.76 27.58
CA ARG A 187 -13.76 -13.69 27.69
C ARG A 187 -12.90 -13.84 28.96
N SER A 188 -13.53 -14.07 30.11
CA SER A 188 -12.80 -14.27 31.37
C SER A 188 -11.88 -15.49 31.31
N TRP A 189 -12.32 -16.57 30.66
CA TRP A 189 -11.52 -17.77 30.48
C TRP A 189 -10.32 -17.53 29.54
N ILE A 190 -10.54 -16.86 28.41
CA ILE A 190 -9.48 -16.49 27.45
C ILE A 190 -8.46 -15.55 28.10
N GLY A 191 -8.90 -14.55 28.85
CA GLY A 191 -8.01 -13.61 29.55
C GLY A 191 -7.09 -14.32 30.55
N ASN A 192 -7.64 -15.27 31.33
CA ASN A 192 -6.88 -16.05 32.29
C ASN A 192 -5.92 -17.04 31.60
N ARG A 193 -6.33 -17.66 30.48
CA ARG A 193 -5.46 -18.55 29.70
C ARG A 193 -4.33 -17.83 28.96
N LEU A 194 -4.60 -16.64 28.42
CA LEU A 194 -3.58 -15.81 27.78
C LEU A 194 -2.50 -15.36 28.77
N THR A 195 -2.88 -15.06 30.02
CA THR A 195 -1.93 -14.73 31.08
C THR A 195 -1.10 -15.95 31.50
N GLU A 196 -1.71 -17.13 31.65
CA GLU A 196 -0.98 -18.37 31.93
C GLU A 196 0.01 -18.77 30.81
N LEU A 197 -0.41 -18.70 29.54
CA LEU A 197 0.45 -19.03 28.39
C LEU A 197 1.57 -18.01 28.19
N ALA A 198 1.33 -16.73 28.49
CA ALA A 198 2.34 -15.68 28.45
C ALA A 198 3.43 -15.84 29.54
N HIS A 199 3.12 -16.55 30.64
CA HIS A 199 4.14 -16.95 31.62
C HIS A 199 4.96 -18.16 31.15
N GLY A 200 4.34 -19.16 30.50
CA GLY A 200 5.02 -20.39 30.05
C GLY A 200 5.99 -20.23 28.86
N TYR A 201 5.75 -19.29 27.95
CA TYR A 201 6.65 -19.05 26.80
C TYR A 201 7.80 -18.08 27.09
N SER A 202 7.77 -17.40 28.24
CA SER A 202 8.73 -16.35 28.63
C SER A 202 10.10 -16.89 29.02
N GLU A 203 10.23 -18.15 29.44
CA GLU A 203 11.54 -18.72 29.84
C GLU A 203 12.42 -19.13 28.64
N LYS A 204 11.87 -19.21 27.42
CA LYS A 204 12.59 -19.76 26.25
C LYS A 204 13.08 -18.74 25.22
N LEU A 205 12.90 -17.44 25.47
CA LEU A 205 13.23 -16.37 24.50
C LEU A 205 14.27 -15.35 24.99
N SER A 206 14.97 -15.59 26.10
CA SER A 206 16.13 -14.77 26.50
C SER A 206 17.39 -15.17 25.73
N LEU A 207 17.49 -14.77 24.47
CA LEU A 207 18.73 -14.79 23.69
C LEU A 207 19.21 -13.33 23.51
N GLY A 208 20.25 -12.95 24.27
CA GLY A 208 21.07 -11.78 23.92
C GLY A 208 20.65 -10.40 24.47
N GLY A 209 20.31 -10.30 25.77
CA GLY A 209 20.57 -9.10 26.58
C GLY A 209 19.87 -7.78 26.23
N THR A 210 18.97 -7.73 25.24
CA THR A 210 18.20 -6.51 24.93
C THR A 210 16.71 -6.84 24.83
N ALA A 211 15.97 -6.49 25.88
CA ALA A 211 14.51 -6.58 25.94
C ALA A 211 13.88 -5.49 25.05
N LEU A 212 14.00 -5.63 23.72
CA LEU A 212 13.64 -4.60 22.75
C LEU A 212 12.12 -4.42 22.54
N LEU A 213 11.28 -5.30 23.09
CA LEU A 213 9.83 -5.14 23.09
C LEU A 213 9.32 -5.24 24.52
N HIS A 214 8.86 -4.12 25.07
CA HIS A 214 8.21 -4.04 26.38
C HIS A 214 7.07 -5.08 26.42
N ARG A 215 7.30 -6.17 27.16
CA ARG A 215 6.41 -7.31 27.40
C ARG A 215 4.97 -6.89 27.70
N ASP A 216 4.82 -5.80 28.46
CA ASP A 216 3.53 -5.25 28.86
C ASP A 216 2.74 -4.68 27.68
N ARG A 217 3.41 -4.07 26.68
CA ARG A 217 2.72 -3.50 25.52
C ARG A 217 2.12 -4.56 24.60
N ILE A 218 2.77 -5.71 24.47
CA ILE A 218 2.24 -6.81 23.64
C ILE A 218 0.99 -7.40 24.30
N ILE A 219 1.04 -7.68 25.60
CA ILE A 219 -0.10 -8.23 26.36
C ILE A 219 -1.26 -7.22 26.36
N GLN A 220 -0.98 -5.93 26.56
CA GLN A 220 -2.00 -4.87 26.46
C GLN A 220 -2.60 -4.78 25.05
N THR A 221 -1.79 -4.84 23.99
CA THR A 221 -2.28 -4.79 22.60
C THR A 221 -3.18 -5.99 22.30
N VAL A 222 -2.76 -7.19 22.69
CA VAL A 222 -3.57 -8.41 22.53
C VAL A 222 -4.88 -8.30 23.30
N ASN A 223 -4.85 -7.84 24.56
CA ASN A 223 -6.07 -7.64 25.35
C ASN A 223 -6.99 -6.57 24.74
N ASN A 224 -6.44 -5.49 24.19
CA ASN A 224 -7.23 -4.46 23.51
C ASN A 224 -7.92 -5.02 22.26
N VAL A 225 -7.21 -5.82 21.46
CA VAL A 225 -7.76 -6.49 20.28
C VAL A 225 -8.84 -7.49 20.68
N VAL A 226 -8.59 -8.35 21.67
CA VAL A 226 -9.60 -9.29 22.21
C VAL A 226 -10.80 -8.53 22.75
N SER A 227 -10.58 -7.38 23.38
CA SER A 227 -11.66 -6.55 23.91
C SER A 227 -12.51 -5.93 22.81
N LEU A 228 -11.88 -5.42 21.75
CA LEU A 228 -12.55 -4.88 20.58
C LEU A 228 -13.38 -5.97 19.89
N LEU A 229 -12.79 -7.14 19.65
CA LEU A 229 -13.49 -8.28 19.03
C LEU A 229 -14.68 -8.74 19.88
N HIS A 230 -14.54 -8.75 21.21
CA HIS A 230 -15.62 -9.08 22.12
C HIS A 230 -16.78 -8.09 22.04
N TRP A 231 -16.49 -6.78 22.06
CA TRP A 231 -17.52 -5.75 21.91
C TRP A 231 -18.19 -5.77 20.54
N LEU A 232 -17.43 -6.03 19.47
CA LEU A 232 -17.99 -6.24 18.13
C LEU A 232 -18.92 -7.45 18.09
N PHE A 233 -18.55 -8.56 18.74
CA PHE A 233 -19.40 -9.75 18.82
C PHE A 233 -20.68 -9.51 19.62
N ILE A 234 -20.60 -8.77 20.74
CA ILE A 234 -21.79 -8.34 21.49
C ILE A 234 -22.68 -7.45 20.63
N ALA A 235 -22.12 -6.47 19.93
CA ALA A 235 -22.87 -5.61 19.03
C ALA A 235 -23.56 -6.41 17.91
N PHE A 236 -22.87 -7.41 17.35
CA PHE A 236 -23.45 -8.34 16.38
C PHE A 236 -24.63 -9.14 16.95
N LEU A 237 -24.51 -9.69 18.17
CA LEU A 237 -25.60 -10.40 18.83
C LEU A 237 -26.79 -9.49 19.13
N LEU A 238 -26.54 -8.28 19.65
CA LEU A 238 -27.57 -7.28 19.91
C LEU A 238 -28.31 -6.88 18.63
N PHE A 239 -27.57 -6.68 17.54
CA PHE A 239 -28.15 -6.35 16.24
C PHE A 239 -29.04 -7.48 15.74
N ASN A 240 -28.57 -8.74 15.79
CA ASN A 240 -29.37 -9.90 15.38
C ASN A 240 -30.62 -10.06 16.23
N TRP A 241 -30.50 -9.87 17.55
CA TRP A 241 -31.65 -9.89 18.45
C TRP A 241 -32.66 -8.79 18.11
N LEU A 242 -32.20 -7.56 17.89
CA LEU A 242 -33.08 -6.44 17.53
C LEU A 242 -33.82 -6.72 16.21
N SER A 243 -33.09 -7.17 15.18
CA SER A 243 -33.67 -7.54 13.88
C SER A 243 -34.73 -8.65 14.03
N PHE A 244 -34.47 -9.66 14.87
CA PHE A 244 -35.42 -10.74 15.16
C PHE A 244 -36.64 -10.29 15.97
N VAL A 245 -36.46 -9.46 17.00
CA VAL A 245 -37.59 -8.96 17.80
C VAL A 245 -38.50 -8.08 16.93
N LEU A 246 -37.92 -7.23 16.08
CA LEU A 246 -38.68 -6.41 15.13
C LEU A 246 -39.43 -7.29 14.11
N SER A 247 -38.87 -8.42 13.67
CA SER A 247 -39.53 -9.34 12.73
C SER A 247 -40.74 -10.10 13.33
N CYS A 248 -40.79 -10.23 14.66
CA CYS A 248 -41.90 -10.88 15.36
C CYS A 248 -43.21 -10.07 15.28
N PHE A 249 -43.13 -8.73 15.32
CA PHE A 249 -44.33 -7.89 15.32
C PHE A 249 -44.69 -7.43 13.90
N PRO A 250 -45.94 -7.61 13.44
CA PRO A 250 -46.32 -7.31 12.05
C PRO A 250 -45.97 -5.88 11.60
N TYR A 251 -46.17 -4.88 12.47
CA TYR A 251 -45.91 -3.47 12.13
C TYR A 251 -44.41 -3.15 11.95
N THR A 252 -43.53 -3.82 12.70
CA THR A 252 -42.06 -3.61 12.64
C THR A 252 -41.33 -4.66 11.81
N ARG A 253 -42.06 -5.67 11.31
CA ARG A 253 -41.50 -6.79 10.56
C ARG A 253 -40.68 -6.38 9.34
N PRO A 254 -41.12 -5.39 8.52
CA PRO A 254 -40.34 -4.94 7.36
C PRO A 254 -38.96 -4.42 7.74
N TRP A 255 -38.84 -3.69 8.85
CA TRP A 255 -37.55 -3.19 9.33
C TRP A 255 -36.65 -4.33 9.79
N GLY A 256 -37.20 -5.32 10.51
CA GLY A 256 -36.46 -6.52 10.90
C GLY A 256 -35.87 -7.27 9.69
N GLU A 257 -36.70 -7.52 8.66
CA GLU A 257 -36.29 -8.18 7.41
C GLU A 257 -35.22 -7.40 6.64
N GLN A 258 -35.37 -6.07 6.54
CA GLN A 258 -34.38 -5.20 5.91
C GLN A 258 -33.03 -5.24 6.65
N LEU A 259 -33.04 -5.17 7.98
CA LEU A 259 -31.83 -5.28 8.81
C LEU A 259 -31.11 -6.62 8.58
N THR A 260 -31.85 -7.74 8.51
CA THR A 260 -31.27 -9.06 8.20
C THR A 260 -30.66 -9.09 6.80
N THR A 261 -31.36 -8.52 5.81
CA THR A 261 -30.88 -8.48 4.42
C THR A 261 -29.58 -7.68 4.30
N TYR A 262 -29.51 -6.51 4.93
CA TYR A 262 -28.27 -5.71 4.96
C TYR A 262 -27.11 -6.45 5.62
N LEU A 263 -27.34 -7.18 6.71
CA LEU A 263 -26.30 -8.01 7.31
C LEU A 263 -25.83 -9.14 6.38
N LEU A 264 -26.77 -9.82 5.74
CA LEU A 264 -26.46 -10.91 4.81
C LEU A 264 -25.70 -10.38 3.59
N ASP A 265 -26.06 -9.22 3.07
CA ASP A 265 -25.36 -8.57 1.95
C ASP A 265 -23.97 -8.10 2.37
N LEU A 266 -23.81 -7.55 3.58
CA LEU A 266 -22.50 -7.20 4.13
C LEU A 266 -21.62 -8.45 4.34
N ALA A 267 -22.20 -9.52 4.90
CA ALA A 267 -21.50 -10.78 5.10
C ALA A 267 -21.12 -11.45 3.77
N LYS A 268 -22.02 -11.43 2.79
CA LYS A 268 -21.81 -11.95 1.44
C LYS A 268 -20.73 -11.15 0.71
N SER A 269 -20.82 -9.83 0.73
CA SER A 269 -19.80 -8.96 0.11
C SER A 269 -18.43 -9.15 0.77
N ALA A 270 -18.35 -9.17 2.10
CA ALA A 270 -17.12 -9.44 2.83
C ALA A 270 -16.54 -10.84 2.51
N SER A 271 -17.40 -11.87 2.45
CA SER A 271 -16.99 -13.24 2.11
C SER A 271 -16.48 -13.34 0.68
N VAL A 272 -17.18 -12.73 -0.28
CA VAL A 272 -16.74 -12.67 -1.68
C VAL A 272 -15.42 -11.90 -1.81
N SER A 273 -15.26 -10.78 -1.11
CA SER A 273 -14.00 -10.03 -1.07
C SER A 273 -12.86 -10.85 -0.48
N LEU A 274 -13.11 -11.60 0.61
CA LEU A 274 -12.10 -12.45 1.24
C LEU A 274 -11.67 -13.58 0.30
N LEU A 275 -12.64 -14.24 -0.36
CA LEU A 275 -12.37 -15.30 -1.33
C LEU A 275 -11.58 -14.77 -2.54
N ASN A 276 -11.95 -13.59 -3.05
CA ASN A 276 -11.25 -12.95 -4.16
C ASN A 276 -9.82 -12.49 -3.80
N ALA A 277 -9.51 -12.31 -2.52
CA ALA A 277 -8.16 -11.98 -2.05
C ALA A 277 -7.23 -13.20 -1.99
N ILE A 278 -7.76 -14.43 -1.92
CA ILE A 278 -6.95 -15.66 -1.78
C ILE A 278 -5.97 -15.84 -2.94
N PRO A 279 -6.36 -15.74 -4.23
CA PRO A 279 -5.43 -15.92 -5.34
C PRO A 279 -4.26 -14.92 -5.29
N GLY A 280 -4.55 -13.65 -5.00
CA GLY A 280 -3.51 -12.63 -4.85
C GLY A 280 -2.54 -12.95 -3.71
N LEU A 281 -3.07 -13.38 -2.56
CA LEU A 281 -2.25 -13.76 -1.41
C LEU A 281 -1.36 -14.98 -1.71
N ILE A 282 -1.86 -15.97 -2.45
CA ILE A 282 -1.05 -17.11 -2.91
C ILE A 282 0.12 -16.63 -3.78
N VAL A 283 -0.12 -15.71 -4.72
CA VAL A 283 0.94 -15.14 -5.57
C VAL A 283 1.95 -14.35 -4.72
N ALA A 284 1.49 -13.53 -3.77
CA ALA A 284 2.37 -12.80 -2.86
C ALA A 284 3.24 -13.74 -2.01
N VAL A 285 2.66 -14.84 -1.51
CA VAL A 285 3.40 -15.88 -0.78
C VAL A 285 4.40 -16.59 -1.70
N LEU A 286 4.04 -16.87 -2.96
CA LEU A 286 4.95 -17.45 -3.94
C LEU A 286 6.14 -16.51 -4.23
N ILE A 287 5.89 -15.21 -4.39
CA ILE A 287 6.95 -14.19 -4.54
C ILE A 287 7.86 -14.17 -3.32
N PHE A 288 7.30 -14.22 -2.10
CA PHE A 288 8.07 -14.28 -0.87
C PHE A 288 8.99 -15.52 -0.83
N PHE A 289 8.48 -16.70 -1.17
CA PHE A 289 9.29 -17.91 -1.23
C PHE A 289 10.35 -17.86 -2.34
N ALA A 290 10.01 -17.30 -3.51
CA ALA A 290 10.95 -17.11 -4.60
C ALA A 290 12.10 -16.17 -4.20
N ALA A 291 11.77 -15.04 -3.55
CA ALA A 291 12.76 -14.10 -3.02
C ALA A 291 13.64 -14.76 -1.96
N ARG A 292 13.05 -15.49 -1.01
CA ARG A 292 13.78 -16.26 0.02
C ARG A 292 14.74 -17.27 -0.61
N LEU A 293 14.29 -18.02 -1.62
CA LEU A 293 15.14 -18.97 -2.35
C LEU A 293 16.28 -18.25 -3.05
N PHE A 294 15.99 -17.16 -3.76
CA PHE A 294 16.99 -16.38 -4.47
C PHE A 294 18.04 -15.77 -3.53
N THR A 295 17.63 -15.19 -2.40
CA THR A 295 18.55 -14.69 -1.37
C THR A 295 19.39 -15.80 -0.76
N ARG A 296 18.84 -17.02 -0.56
CA ARG A 296 19.63 -18.17 -0.11
C ARG A 296 20.70 -18.57 -1.13
N LEU A 297 20.35 -18.62 -2.41
CA LEU A 297 21.30 -18.92 -3.49
C LEU A 297 22.42 -17.88 -3.58
N LEU A 298 22.05 -16.59 -3.54
CA LEU A 298 23.01 -15.48 -3.52
C LEU A 298 23.94 -15.55 -2.31
N ASN A 299 23.38 -15.77 -1.12
CA ASN A 299 24.17 -15.90 0.10
C ASN A 299 25.15 -17.08 0.03
N GLY A 300 24.74 -18.22 -0.51
CA GLY A 300 25.63 -19.36 -0.72
C GLY A 300 26.78 -19.06 -1.69
N ILE A 301 26.57 -18.18 -2.68
CA ILE A 301 27.65 -17.69 -3.55
C ILE A 301 28.59 -16.77 -2.76
N PHE A 302 28.06 -15.81 -1.99
CA PHE A 302 28.88 -14.91 -1.17
C PHE A 302 29.71 -15.68 -0.13
N ASP A 303 29.14 -16.71 0.51
CA ASP A 303 29.84 -17.55 1.48
C ASP A 303 31.02 -18.30 0.82
N ARG A 304 30.87 -18.75 -0.43
CA ARG A 304 31.96 -19.39 -1.20
C ARG A 304 33.08 -18.42 -1.59
N ILE A 305 32.77 -17.14 -1.79
CA ILE A 305 33.76 -16.09 -2.07
C ILE A 305 34.53 -15.73 -0.78
N GLU A 306 33.85 -15.66 0.36
CA GLU A 306 34.47 -15.36 1.66
C GLU A 306 35.44 -16.48 2.09
N GLN A 307 35.12 -17.75 1.80
CA GLN A 307 35.92 -18.93 2.15
C GLN A 307 37.12 -19.24 1.20
N HIS A 308 37.73 -18.22 0.57
CA HIS A 308 38.96 -18.32 -0.23
C HIS A 308 38.93 -19.14 -1.55
N ASN A 309 37.76 -19.56 -2.05
CA ASN A 309 37.71 -20.45 -3.22
C ASN A 309 37.50 -19.75 -4.57
N LEU A 310 37.16 -18.44 -4.59
CA LEU A 310 36.87 -17.67 -5.80
C LEU A 310 37.27 -16.18 -5.63
N SER A 311 38.41 -15.77 -6.19
CA SER A 311 38.82 -14.35 -6.25
C SER A 311 38.17 -13.62 -7.44
N VAL A 312 36.96 -13.08 -7.28
CA VAL A 312 36.35 -12.30 -8.37
C VAL A 312 37.11 -10.97 -8.52
N ALA A 313 37.67 -10.73 -9.71
CA ALA A 313 38.37 -9.47 -10.02
C ALA A 313 37.46 -8.26 -9.74
N GLY A 314 37.74 -7.53 -8.66
CA GLY A 314 37.02 -6.34 -8.20
C GLY A 314 36.20 -6.47 -6.90
N LEU A 315 36.19 -7.62 -6.23
CA LEU A 315 35.53 -7.82 -4.93
C LEU A 315 36.54 -8.33 -3.90
N ASP A 316 37.12 -7.42 -3.13
CA ASP A 316 37.98 -7.76 -1.99
C ASP A 316 37.15 -8.33 -0.83
N GLN A 317 37.75 -9.21 -0.02
CA GLN A 317 37.09 -9.87 1.13
C GLN A 317 36.40 -8.87 2.07
N ASP A 318 36.99 -7.69 2.25
CA ASP A 318 36.45 -6.64 3.12
C ASP A 318 35.15 -6.03 2.59
N THR A 319 34.92 -6.06 1.28
CA THR A 319 33.74 -5.48 0.62
C THR A 319 32.59 -6.48 0.49
N VAL A 320 32.85 -7.79 0.58
CA VAL A 320 31.86 -8.86 0.38
C VAL A 320 30.68 -8.73 1.36
N ARG A 321 30.95 -8.45 2.64
CA ARG A 321 29.91 -8.33 3.67
C ARG A 321 28.95 -7.15 3.42
N PRO A 322 29.43 -5.91 3.18
CA PRO A 322 28.58 -4.81 2.74
C PRO A 322 27.78 -5.13 1.47
N THR A 323 28.42 -5.66 0.43
CA THR A 323 27.75 -5.99 -0.84
C THR A 323 26.64 -7.02 -0.65
N ARG A 324 26.89 -8.08 0.13
CA ARG A 324 25.88 -9.10 0.46
C ARG A 324 24.64 -8.49 1.10
N ARG A 325 24.82 -7.58 2.06
CA ARG A 325 23.71 -6.89 2.73
C ARG A 325 22.93 -6.02 1.74
N LEU A 326 23.62 -5.26 0.90
CA LEU A 326 22.99 -4.37 -0.08
C LEU A 326 22.21 -5.15 -1.14
N VAL A 327 22.79 -6.23 -1.69
CA VAL A 327 22.12 -7.09 -2.66
C VAL A 327 20.92 -7.80 -2.03
N SER A 328 21.06 -8.34 -0.82
CA SER A 328 19.94 -8.99 -0.11
C SER A 328 18.80 -8.00 0.17
N ALA A 329 19.12 -6.79 0.61
CA ALA A 329 18.14 -5.73 0.82
C ALA A 329 17.44 -5.35 -0.50
N GLY A 330 18.18 -5.24 -1.60
CA GLY A 330 17.63 -4.98 -2.93
C GLY A 330 16.66 -6.07 -3.41
N VAL A 331 16.98 -7.35 -3.20
CA VAL A 331 16.09 -8.47 -3.53
C VAL A 331 14.79 -8.41 -2.73
N TRP A 332 14.87 -8.13 -1.42
CA TRP A 332 13.68 -7.99 -0.57
C TRP A 332 12.82 -6.79 -0.95
N LEU A 333 13.45 -5.65 -1.26
CA LEU A 333 12.75 -4.46 -1.73
C LEU A 333 12.03 -4.75 -3.05
N PHE A 334 12.70 -5.40 -4.01
CA PHE A 334 12.10 -5.80 -5.27
C PHE A 334 10.93 -6.76 -5.08
N ALA A 335 11.09 -7.77 -4.22
CA ALA A 335 10.03 -8.71 -3.89
C ALA A 335 8.80 -8.02 -3.29
N LEU A 336 9.01 -7.02 -2.43
CA LEU A 336 7.94 -6.22 -1.83
C LEU A 336 7.19 -5.43 -2.90
N VAL A 337 7.91 -4.76 -3.81
CA VAL A 337 7.30 -4.00 -4.92
C VAL A 337 6.51 -4.93 -5.86
N MET A 338 7.05 -6.11 -6.17
CA MET A 338 6.35 -7.10 -7.01
C MET A 338 5.14 -7.73 -6.34
N ALA A 339 5.16 -7.90 -5.02
CA ALA A 339 4.04 -8.44 -4.26
C ALA A 339 2.92 -7.41 -4.05
N TYR A 340 3.24 -6.10 -4.09
CA TYR A 340 2.30 -5.01 -3.81
C TYR A 340 0.96 -5.10 -4.56
N PRO A 341 0.90 -5.31 -5.89
CA PRO A 341 -0.37 -5.35 -6.63
C PRO A 341 -1.30 -6.47 -6.16
N TYR A 342 -0.74 -7.56 -5.61
CA TYR A 342 -1.48 -8.74 -5.18
C TYR A 342 -1.96 -8.67 -3.72
N LEU A 343 -1.57 -7.63 -2.98
CA LEU A 343 -2.05 -7.43 -1.61
C LEU A 343 -3.50 -6.94 -1.62
N PRO A 344 -4.36 -7.45 -0.70
CA PRO A 344 -5.74 -6.98 -0.60
C PRO A 344 -5.76 -5.49 -0.27
N GLY A 345 -6.53 -4.73 -1.05
CA GLY A 345 -6.63 -3.27 -0.88
C GLY A 345 -5.60 -2.45 -1.68
N SER A 346 -4.66 -3.08 -2.40
CA SER A 346 -3.65 -2.38 -3.24
C SER A 346 -4.26 -1.45 -4.30
N HIS A 347 -5.48 -1.74 -4.74
CA HIS A 347 -6.22 -0.95 -5.73
C HIS A 347 -6.91 0.28 -5.14
N THR A 348 -7.09 0.34 -3.80
CA THR A 348 -7.77 1.45 -3.12
C THR A 348 -6.93 2.72 -3.20
N GLU A 349 -7.61 3.88 -3.27
CA GLU A 349 -6.94 5.18 -3.33
C GLU A 349 -6.09 5.46 -2.10
N ALA A 350 -6.56 5.05 -0.92
CA ALA A 350 -5.82 5.20 0.33
C ALA A 350 -4.47 4.46 0.31
N PHE A 351 -4.44 3.20 -0.14
CA PHE A 351 -3.20 2.43 -0.25
C PHE A 351 -2.26 2.99 -1.31
N LYS A 352 -2.80 3.43 -2.46
CA LYS A 352 -2.01 4.10 -3.50
C LYS A 352 -1.38 5.38 -2.97
N GLY A 353 -2.14 6.24 -2.30
CA GLY A 353 -1.66 7.47 -1.71
C GLY A 353 -0.56 7.24 -0.67
N LEU A 354 -0.74 6.26 0.23
CA LEU A 354 0.29 5.89 1.21
C LEU A 354 1.56 5.37 0.53
N SER A 355 1.42 4.55 -0.51
CA SER A 355 2.57 4.00 -1.25
C SER A 355 3.37 5.09 -1.96
N VAL A 356 2.68 6.09 -2.55
CA VAL A 356 3.33 7.27 -3.14
C VAL A 356 4.09 8.06 -2.08
N LEU A 357 3.50 8.27 -0.90
CA LEU A 357 4.14 8.99 0.20
C LEU A 357 5.40 8.26 0.71
N ILE A 358 5.33 6.94 0.88
CA ILE A 358 6.50 6.13 1.26
C ILE A 358 7.57 6.20 0.18
N GLY A 359 7.19 6.08 -1.11
CA GLY A 359 8.11 6.20 -2.24
C GLY A 359 8.81 7.57 -2.28
N LEU A 360 8.06 8.65 -2.03
CA LEU A 360 8.61 10.00 -1.94
C LEU A 360 9.60 10.13 -0.78
N MET A 361 9.26 9.58 0.40
CA MET A 361 10.12 9.62 1.57
C MET A 361 11.45 8.90 1.32
N VAL A 362 11.41 7.72 0.68
CA VAL A 362 12.62 6.98 0.28
C VAL A 362 13.43 7.74 -0.77
N SER A 363 12.77 8.32 -1.78
CA SER A 363 13.43 9.11 -2.83
C SER A 363 14.15 10.34 -2.26
N LEU A 364 13.47 11.12 -1.41
CA LEU A 364 14.05 12.29 -0.75
C LEU A 364 15.24 11.88 0.14
N GLY A 365 15.12 10.79 0.91
CA GLY A 365 16.20 10.27 1.74
C GLY A 365 17.42 9.81 0.94
N ALA A 366 17.22 9.26 -0.26
CA ALA A 366 18.30 8.79 -1.13
C ALA A 366 19.06 9.91 -1.87
N THR A 367 18.45 11.10 -2.02
CA THR A 367 19.00 12.24 -2.78
C THR A 367 20.45 12.56 -2.41
N SER A 368 20.78 12.57 -1.11
CA SER A 368 22.12 12.91 -0.63
C SER A 368 23.18 11.91 -1.10
N VAL A 369 22.90 10.60 -0.95
CA VAL A 369 23.82 9.52 -1.33
C VAL A 369 24.02 9.49 -2.85
N VAL A 370 22.95 9.66 -3.62
CA VAL A 370 23.01 9.74 -5.08
C VAL A 370 23.83 10.96 -5.52
N GLY A 371 23.64 12.12 -4.88
CA GLY A 371 24.42 13.33 -5.16
C GLY A 371 25.92 13.17 -4.87
N GLN A 372 26.29 12.50 -3.78
CA GLN A 372 27.69 12.19 -3.47
C GLN A 372 28.32 11.27 -4.53
N ALA A 373 27.63 10.18 -4.89
CA ALA A 373 28.10 9.24 -5.91
C ALA A 373 28.24 9.92 -7.28
N ALA A 374 27.26 10.74 -7.67
CA ALA A 374 27.29 11.50 -8.92
C ALA A 374 28.49 12.45 -8.96
N SER A 375 28.80 13.10 -7.85
CA SER A 375 29.96 13.99 -7.74
C SER A 375 31.28 13.26 -8.00
N GLY A 376 31.48 12.09 -7.38
CA GLY A 376 32.68 11.27 -7.64
C GLY A 376 32.74 10.74 -9.06
N LEU A 377 31.62 10.27 -9.63
CA LEU A 377 31.56 9.85 -11.04
C LEU A 377 31.95 11.00 -11.98
N ILE A 378 31.42 12.20 -11.76
CA ILE A 378 31.77 13.37 -12.57
C ILE A 378 33.27 13.60 -12.52
N LEU A 379 33.90 13.64 -11.33
CA LEU A 379 35.36 13.80 -11.20
C LEU A 379 36.15 12.73 -11.97
N MET A 380 35.71 11.47 -11.90
CA MET A 380 36.35 10.35 -12.60
C MET A 380 36.20 10.45 -14.13
N TYR A 381 35.02 10.83 -14.62
CA TYR A 381 34.73 10.93 -16.06
C TYR A 381 35.37 12.17 -16.71
N THR A 382 35.23 13.34 -16.09
CA THR A 382 35.86 14.57 -16.59
C THR A 382 37.37 14.54 -16.39
N ARG A 383 37.87 13.63 -15.54
CA ARG A 383 39.26 13.58 -15.08
C ARG A 383 39.73 14.94 -14.57
N THR A 384 38.87 15.67 -13.85
CA THR A 384 39.22 17.00 -13.28
C THR A 384 40.41 16.90 -12.34
N LEU A 385 40.53 15.77 -11.64
CA LEU A 385 41.68 15.37 -10.84
C LEU A 385 42.22 14.04 -11.36
N ARG A 386 43.54 13.88 -11.40
CA ARG A 386 44.19 12.60 -11.71
C ARG A 386 45.10 12.18 -10.56
N PRO A 387 45.16 10.88 -10.21
CA PRO A 387 46.17 10.36 -9.30
C PRO A 387 47.57 10.82 -9.73
N GLY A 388 48.34 11.35 -8.78
CA GLY A 388 49.68 11.90 -8.98
C GLY A 388 49.74 13.41 -9.26
N GLU A 389 48.62 14.10 -9.46
CA GLU A 389 48.62 15.57 -9.60
C GLU A 389 48.69 16.27 -8.24
N TYR A 390 49.44 17.37 -8.16
CA TYR A 390 49.50 18.24 -6.97
C TYR A 390 48.44 19.33 -7.07
N VAL A 391 47.52 19.34 -6.11
CA VAL A 391 46.33 20.19 -6.13
C VAL A 391 46.08 20.84 -4.78
N GLN A 392 45.43 22.00 -4.80
CA GLN A 392 44.85 22.63 -3.63
C GLN A 392 43.33 22.64 -3.77
N ILE A 393 42.67 22.09 -2.77
CA ILE A 393 41.21 22.05 -2.65
C ILE A 393 40.88 22.82 -1.37
N GLN A 394 40.27 24.00 -1.53
CA GLN A 394 40.10 24.97 -0.44
C GLN A 394 41.44 25.27 0.28
N GLU A 395 41.54 24.96 1.57
CA GLU A 395 42.74 25.19 2.39
C GLU A 395 43.69 23.99 2.39
N SER A 396 43.23 22.82 1.94
CA SER A 396 44.02 21.58 1.94
C SER A 396 44.84 21.46 0.65
N GLN A 397 46.15 21.23 0.78
CA GLN A 397 47.06 21.09 -0.35
C GLN A 397 47.82 19.75 -0.29
N GLY A 398 47.93 19.07 -1.41
CA GLY A 398 48.61 17.77 -1.47
C GLY A 398 48.56 17.10 -2.85
N THR A 399 49.18 15.93 -2.93
CA THR A 399 49.16 15.08 -4.13
C THR A 399 47.97 14.13 -4.10
N VAL A 400 47.21 14.04 -5.18
CA VAL A 400 46.07 13.12 -5.29
C VAL A 400 46.56 11.67 -5.28
N VAL A 401 46.09 10.87 -4.33
CA VAL A 401 46.39 9.43 -4.22
C VAL A 401 45.38 8.62 -5.02
N GLU A 402 44.09 8.87 -4.79
CA GLU A 402 42.99 8.15 -5.42
C GLU A 402 41.75 9.02 -5.53
N VAL A 403 41.02 8.91 -6.64
CA VAL A 403 39.70 9.51 -6.82
C VAL A 403 38.64 8.40 -6.75
N GLY A 404 37.89 8.35 -5.66
CA GLY A 404 36.82 7.39 -5.44
C GLY A 404 35.42 7.95 -5.70
N LEU A 405 34.42 7.06 -5.62
CA LEU A 405 33.01 7.40 -5.89
C LEU A 405 32.41 8.40 -4.88
N PHE A 406 32.81 8.31 -3.62
CA PHE A 406 32.28 9.15 -2.54
C PHE A 406 33.32 10.13 -1.96
N SER A 407 34.60 9.78 -2.06
CA SER A 407 35.69 10.57 -1.50
C SER A 407 36.94 10.47 -2.37
N THR A 408 37.75 11.53 -2.35
CA THR A 408 39.08 11.58 -2.94
C THR A 408 40.12 11.65 -1.83
N ARG A 409 41.20 10.88 -1.96
CA ARG A 409 42.30 10.86 -1.00
C ARG A 409 43.47 11.69 -1.51
N ILE A 410 43.94 12.63 -0.71
CA ILE A 410 45.12 13.45 -1.02
C ILE A 410 46.17 13.27 0.08
N ARG A 411 47.44 13.28 -0.30
CA ARG A 411 48.58 13.19 0.62
C ARG A 411 49.28 14.54 0.73
N THR A 412 49.38 15.09 1.93
CA THR A 412 50.05 16.37 2.17
C THR A 412 51.58 16.22 2.08
N GLY A 413 52.30 17.34 1.97
CA GLY A 413 53.77 17.34 1.99
C GLY A 413 54.37 16.82 3.32
N LEU A 414 53.58 16.81 4.40
CA LEU A 414 53.95 16.25 5.70
C LEU A 414 53.68 14.74 5.81
N GLY A 415 53.13 14.11 4.77
CA GLY A 415 52.81 12.68 4.73
C GLY A 415 51.42 12.32 5.27
N GLU A 416 50.58 13.29 5.62
CA GLU A 416 49.22 13.05 6.12
C GLU A 416 48.27 12.68 4.96
N GLU A 417 47.35 11.73 5.18
CA GLU A 417 46.36 11.32 4.19
C GLU A 417 45.00 11.92 4.52
N LEU A 418 44.58 12.91 3.74
CA LEU A 418 43.30 13.61 3.90
C LEU A 418 42.24 12.97 2.98
N THR A 419 41.08 12.65 3.56
CA THR A 419 39.93 12.13 2.83
C THR A 419 38.90 13.23 2.65
N ILE A 420 38.70 13.67 1.41
CA ILE A 420 37.80 14.78 1.07
C ILE A 420 36.56 14.24 0.34
N PRO A 421 35.34 14.53 0.82
CA PRO A 421 34.10 14.20 0.11
C PRO A 421 34.09 14.73 -1.33
N SER A 422 33.76 13.89 -2.30
CA SER A 422 33.80 14.26 -3.73
C SER A 422 32.84 15.41 -4.08
N SER A 423 31.71 15.53 -3.36
CA SER A 423 30.80 16.68 -3.50
C SER A 423 31.41 18.02 -3.13
N LEU A 424 32.29 18.05 -2.12
CA LEU A 424 33.00 19.28 -1.73
C LEU A 424 33.98 19.71 -2.80
N ILE A 425 34.60 18.77 -3.51
CA ILE A 425 35.57 19.08 -4.58
C ILE A 425 34.86 19.72 -5.77
N ILE A 426 33.71 19.18 -6.19
CA ILE A 426 32.93 19.75 -7.30
C ILE A 426 32.29 21.08 -6.92
N GLY A 427 31.85 21.23 -5.67
CA GLY A 427 31.22 22.46 -5.20
C GLY A 427 32.17 23.63 -4.97
N ASN A 428 33.49 23.42 -5.03
CA ASN A 428 34.50 24.42 -4.68
C ASN A 428 35.55 24.62 -5.76
N ILE A 429 36.26 25.75 -5.66
CA ILE A 429 37.39 26.06 -6.54
C ILE A 429 38.54 25.11 -6.24
N THR A 430 39.02 24.43 -7.27
CA THR A 430 40.19 23.55 -7.20
C THR A 430 41.34 24.16 -8.00
N ARG A 431 42.50 24.35 -7.37
CA ARG A 431 43.71 24.82 -8.04
C ARG A 431 44.61 23.63 -8.38
N ASN A 432 44.91 23.46 -9.66
CA ASN A 432 45.80 22.40 -10.12
C ASN A 432 47.15 23.03 -10.51
N TYR A 433 48.22 22.62 -9.83
CA TYR A 433 49.56 23.15 -10.07
C TYR A 433 50.34 22.33 -11.12
N SER A 434 49.89 21.12 -11.43
CA SER A 434 50.60 20.17 -12.30
C SER A 434 50.26 20.31 -13.79
N ARG A 435 49.11 20.89 -14.16
CA ARG A 435 48.65 20.92 -15.57
C ARG A 435 49.18 22.06 -16.42
N THR A 436 49.48 23.20 -15.80
CA THR A 436 49.87 24.43 -16.53
C THR A 436 51.33 24.38 -17.00
N VAL A 437 52.19 23.62 -16.31
CA VAL A 437 53.61 23.52 -16.69
C VAL A 437 53.83 22.28 -17.57
N LYS A 438 54.08 22.50 -18.85
CA LYS A 438 54.60 21.46 -19.76
C LYS A 438 56.11 21.36 -19.59
N GLY A 439 56.57 20.71 -18.51
CA GLY A 439 57.98 20.51 -18.18
C GLY A 439 58.20 20.23 -16.69
N PRO A 440 59.42 19.92 -16.23
CA PRO A 440 59.74 19.60 -14.83
C PRO A 440 59.73 20.81 -13.88
N GLY A 441 59.06 21.91 -14.24
CA GLY A 441 59.08 23.17 -13.49
C GLY A 441 57.78 23.43 -12.71
N TYR A 442 57.87 24.27 -11.69
CA TYR A 442 56.72 24.86 -10.99
C TYR A 442 56.80 26.38 -11.12
N VAL A 443 55.65 27.05 -11.11
CA VAL A 443 55.63 28.51 -10.93
C VAL A 443 55.75 28.78 -9.45
N LEU A 444 56.91 29.33 -9.04
CA LEU A 444 57.15 29.78 -7.67
C LEU A 444 56.80 31.26 -7.58
N ASP A 445 55.82 31.58 -6.74
CA ASP A 445 55.50 32.95 -6.34
C ASP A 445 56.11 33.20 -4.96
N ALA A 446 56.88 34.28 -4.83
CA ALA A 446 57.56 34.65 -3.59
C ALA A 446 57.33 36.14 -3.36
N THR A 447 56.65 36.47 -2.27
CA THR A 447 56.46 37.86 -1.84
C THR A 447 57.61 38.25 -0.91
N VAL A 448 58.35 39.30 -1.30
CA VAL A 448 59.43 39.86 -0.48
C VAL A 448 58.98 41.21 0.06
N THR A 449 58.94 41.35 1.38
CA THR A 449 58.64 42.62 2.04
C THR A 449 59.94 43.41 2.22
N ILE A 450 59.96 44.67 1.77
CA ILE A 450 61.10 45.58 1.91
C ILE A 450 60.77 46.69 2.90
N GLY A 451 61.77 47.14 3.66
CA GLY A 451 61.62 48.31 4.54
C GLY A 451 61.45 49.60 3.72
N TYR A 452 60.78 50.61 4.30
CA TYR A 452 60.50 51.88 3.61
C TYR A 452 61.76 52.63 3.14
N ASP A 453 62.87 52.49 3.88
CA ASP A 453 64.14 53.15 3.56
C ASP A 453 64.97 52.39 2.51
N ALA A 454 64.53 51.20 2.07
CA ALA A 454 65.26 50.41 1.09
C ALA A 454 64.95 50.90 -0.34
N PRO A 455 65.98 51.19 -1.18
CA PRO A 455 65.76 51.59 -2.56
C PRO A 455 65.15 50.43 -3.37
N TRP A 456 63.84 50.49 -3.66
CA TRP A 456 63.13 49.39 -4.32
C TRP A 456 63.73 48.98 -5.67
N ARG A 457 64.31 49.94 -6.42
CA ARG A 457 64.99 49.67 -7.69
C ARG A 457 66.20 48.78 -7.52
N GLN A 458 66.97 49.00 -6.45
CA GLN A 458 68.13 48.18 -6.13
C GLN A 458 67.69 46.78 -5.69
N VAL A 459 66.64 46.69 -4.86
CA VAL A 459 66.09 45.39 -4.45
C VAL A 459 65.53 44.62 -5.65
N HIS A 460 64.80 45.29 -6.55
CA HIS A 460 64.29 44.68 -7.78
C HIS A 460 65.43 44.17 -8.68
N ALA A 461 66.50 44.95 -8.85
CA ALA A 461 67.68 44.52 -9.60
C ALA A 461 68.35 43.29 -8.97
N MET A 462 68.54 43.30 -7.64
CA MET A 462 69.11 42.17 -6.91
C MET A 462 68.23 40.92 -6.97
N LEU A 463 66.90 41.05 -6.86
CA LEU A 463 65.96 39.93 -7.00
C LEU A 463 65.94 39.37 -8.42
N THR A 464 66.02 40.24 -9.43
CA THR A 464 66.11 39.82 -10.84
C THR A 464 67.41 39.07 -11.09
N GLU A 465 68.52 39.57 -10.56
CA GLU A 465 69.83 38.93 -10.67
C GLU A 465 69.85 37.59 -9.92
N ALA A 466 69.30 37.53 -8.70
CA ALA A 466 69.15 36.29 -7.95
C ALA A 466 68.31 35.26 -8.72
N ALA A 467 67.17 35.68 -9.30
CA ALA A 467 66.32 34.81 -10.12
C ALA A 467 67.03 34.31 -11.39
N CYS A 468 67.89 35.13 -12.00
CA CYS A 468 68.71 34.74 -13.16
C CYS A 468 69.86 33.80 -12.79
N ARG A 469 70.38 33.87 -11.56
CA ARG A 469 71.44 32.98 -11.05
C ARG A 469 70.91 31.62 -10.58
N THR A 470 69.59 31.46 -10.42
CA THR A 470 68.99 30.19 -10.00
C THR A 470 69.09 29.12 -11.10
N PRO A 471 69.70 27.94 -10.82
CA PRO A 471 70.06 26.95 -11.84
C PRO A 471 68.88 26.18 -12.50
N TYR A 472 67.62 26.48 -12.16
CA TYR A 472 66.43 25.74 -12.63
C TYR A 472 65.31 26.66 -13.19
N LYS A 473 65.68 27.71 -13.92
CA LYS A 473 64.74 28.65 -14.55
C LYS A 473 64.24 28.13 -15.90
N ALA A 474 62.93 28.19 -16.13
CA ALA A 474 62.37 28.00 -17.48
C ALA A 474 62.70 29.24 -18.35
N PRO A 475 63.04 29.08 -19.64
CA PRO A 475 63.34 30.22 -20.52
C PRO A 475 62.14 31.16 -20.55
N VAL A 476 62.37 32.45 -20.29
CA VAL A 476 61.35 33.49 -20.42
C VAL A 476 60.99 33.55 -21.90
N ARG A 477 59.78 33.12 -22.28
CA ARG A 477 59.26 33.40 -23.63
C ARG A 477 59.03 34.91 -23.70
N GLN A 478 59.72 35.57 -24.64
CA GLN A 478 59.40 36.92 -25.08
C GLN A 478 58.02 36.96 -25.71
#